data_AF-A0A0M0J8K1-F1
#
_entry.id   AF-A0A0M0J8K1-F1
#
_cell.length_a   1.000
_cell.length_b   1.000
_cell.length_c   1.000
_cell.angle_alpha   90.00
_cell.angle_beta   90.00
_cell.angle_gamma   90.00
#
_symmetry.space_group_name_H-M   'P 1'
#
loop_
_entity.id
_entity.type
_entity.pdbx_description
1 polymer ?
#
loop_
_entity_poly.entity_id
_entity_poly.type
_entity_poly.pdbx_seq_one_letter_code
_entity_poly.pdbx_strand_id
1 'polypeptide(L)' 'MVPSLGSTLPPLGVEVHEKVIAALGGWTKIGVQAIERFDFYEMAKDAYCIVQCSGERRPYGCFLLTKGVVGPDGDDLMP' A
#
# COMPACT_ATOMS: atom_id res chain seq x y z
N MET A 1 -1.62 4.33 -3.27
CA MET A 1 -2.22 5.66 -3.52
C MET A 1 -2.44 5.83 -5.02
N VAL A 2 -3.58 6.38 -5.44
CA VAL A 2 -3.85 6.75 -6.83
C VAL A 2 -4.07 8.27 -6.97
N PRO A 3 -3.86 8.86 -8.17
CA PRO A 3 -4.16 10.26 -8.41
C PRO A 3 -5.64 10.60 -8.20
N SER A 4 -5.95 11.89 -8.02
CA SER A 4 -7.32 12.39 -7.97
C SER A 4 -8.06 12.14 -9.29
N LEU A 5 -9.39 12.09 -9.22
CA LEU A 5 -10.26 11.86 -10.36
C LEU A 5 -9.90 12.81 -11.53
N GLY A 6 -9.57 12.24 -12.69
CA GLY A 6 -9.16 12.99 -13.90
C GLY A 6 -7.66 13.01 -14.19
N SER A 7 -6.81 12.44 -13.33
CA SER A 7 -5.37 12.26 -13.59
C SER A 7 -5.00 10.78 -13.75
N THR A 8 -4.14 10.47 -14.72
CA THR A 8 -3.67 9.10 -14.97
C THR A 8 -2.45 8.76 -14.11
N LEU A 9 -2.35 7.49 -13.70
CA LEU A 9 -1.17 7.01 -12.98
C LEU A 9 0.02 6.98 -13.96
N PRO A 10 1.15 7.67 -13.67
CA PRO A 10 2.33 7.60 -14.51
C PRO A 10 2.88 6.16 -14.62
N PRO A 11 3.58 5.80 -15.72
CA PRO A 11 4.08 4.44 -15.94
C PRO A 11 4.95 3.90 -14.80
N LEU A 12 5.81 4.75 -14.22
CA LEU A 12 6.64 4.37 -13.08
C LEU A 12 5.82 4.09 -11.81
N GLY A 13 4.64 4.71 -11.66
CA GLY A 13 3.73 4.40 -10.56
C GLY A 13 3.05 3.04 -10.73
N VAL A 14 2.67 2.70 -11.98
CA VAL A 14 2.14 1.38 -12.33
C VAL A 14 3.16 0.29 -11.99
N GLU A 15 4.43 0.47 -12.38
CA GLU A 15 5.50 -0.49 -12.11
C GLU A 15 5.67 -0.78 -10.60
N VAL A 16 5.59 0.23 -9.75
CA VAL A 16 5.69 0.03 -8.29
C VAL A 16 4.47 -0.72 -7.76
N HIS A 17 3.28 -0.39 -8.24
CA HIS A 17 2.05 -1.03 -7.79
C HIS A 17 2.06 -2.51 -8.16
N GLU A 18 2.46 -2.85 -9.38
CA GLU A 18 2.63 -4.24 -9.82
C GLU A 18 3.65 -5.00 -8.97
N LYS A 19 4.80 -4.39 -8.67
CA LYS A 19 5.82 -5.01 -7.81
C LYS A 19 5.31 -5.27 -6.39
N VAL A 20 4.55 -4.35 -5.82
CA VAL A 20 3.95 -4.53 -4.49
C VAL A 20 2.89 -5.61 -4.51
N ILE A 21 2.01 -5.62 -5.51
CA ILE A 21 0.99 -6.67 -5.67
C ILE A 21 1.66 -8.04 -5.80
N ALA A 22 2.72 -8.16 -6.62
CA ALA A 22 3.48 -9.39 -6.77
C ALA A 22 4.13 -9.83 -5.45
N ALA A 23 4.68 -8.89 -4.67
CA ALA A 23 5.26 -9.19 -3.35
C ALA A 23 4.21 -9.63 -2.32
N LEU A 24 2.98 -9.12 -2.43
CA LEU A 24 1.86 -9.46 -1.55
C LEU A 24 1.14 -10.76 -1.94
N GLY A 25 1.30 -11.24 -3.17
CA GLY A 25 0.53 -12.30 -3.83
C GLY A 25 0.57 -13.71 -3.21
N GLY A 26 1.02 -13.85 -1.97
CA GLY A 26 0.91 -15.07 -1.16
C GLY A 26 0.69 -14.84 0.33
N TRP A 27 0.63 -13.60 0.79
CA TRP A 27 0.63 -13.24 2.22
C TRP A 27 -0.68 -12.62 2.70
N THR A 28 -1.53 -12.15 1.80
CA THR A 28 -2.82 -11.54 2.14
C THR A 28 -3.93 -12.07 1.22
N LYS A 29 -5.08 -12.40 1.80
CA LYS A 29 -6.32 -12.67 1.06
C LYS A 29 -7.08 -11.40 0.70
N ILE A 30 -6.82 -10.32 1.44
CA ILE A 30 -7.40 -9.00 1.21
C ILE A 30 -6.64 -8.36 0.05
N GLY A 31 -7.36 -8.07 -1.04
CA GLY A 31 -6.80 -7.43 -2.22
C GLY A 31 -6.31 -6.01 -1.92
N VAL A 32 -5.33 -5.55 -2.71
CA VAL A 32 -4.84 -4.16 -2.64
C VAL A 32 -5.95 -3.22 -3.09
N GLN A 33 -6.32 -2.28 -2.22
CA GLN A 33 -7.31 -1.25 -2.52
C GLN A 33 -6.63 0.04 -3.00
N ALA A 34 -7.22 0.66 -4.02
CA ALA A 34 -6.83 1.99 -4.47
C ALA A 34 -7.45 3.05 -3.56
N ILE A 35 -6.62 3.89 -2.97
CA ILE A 35 -7.03 5.04 -2.14
C ILE A 35 -6.65 6.32 -2.86
N GLU A 36 -7.59 7.25 -2.96
CA GLU A 36 -7.39 8.58 -3.56
C GLU A 36 -6.30 9.35 -2.79
N ARG A 37 -5.65 10.31 -3.46
CA ARG A 37 -4.51 11.03 -2.92
C ARG A 37 -4.81 11.76 -1.61
N PHE A 38 -5.92 12.49 -1.51
CA PHE A 38 -6.28 13.25 -0.31
C PHE A 38 -6.74 12.33 0.81
N ASP A 39 -7.56 11.32 0.50
CA ASP A 39 -7.97 10.30 1.47
C ASP A 39 -6.77 9.57 2.06
N PHE A 40 -5.76 9.28 1.24
CA PHE A 40 -4.51 8.68 1.72
C PHE A 40 -3.80 9.58 2.73
N TYR A 41 -3.75 10.90 2.50
CA TYR A 41 -3.10 11.82 3.43
C TYR A 41 -3.85 11.91 4.76
N GLU A 42 -5.18 11.88 4.74
CA GLU A 42 -5.96 11.83 5.99
C GLU A 42 -5.69 10.54 6.75
N MET A 43 -5.74 9.38 6.09
CA MET A 43 -5.45 8.09 6.73
C MET A 43 -3.99 7.97 7.21
N ALA A 44 -3.04 8.57 6.49
CA ALA A 44 -1.62 8.53 6.86
C ALA A 44 -1.31 9.31 8.15
N LYS A 45 -2.15 10.28 8.55
CA LYS A 45 -2.00 11.00 9.82
C LYS A 45 -2.31 10.12 11.02
N ASP A 46 -3.23 9.18 10.87
CA ASP A 46 -3.64 8.23 11.90
C ASP A 46 -2.77 6.97 11.93
N ALA A 47 -1.79 6.87 11.02
CA ALA A 47 -0.89 5.72 10.96
C ALA A 47 0.06 5.70 12.16
N TYR A 48 0.34 4.48 12.65
CA TYR A 48 1.26 4.29 13.78
C TYR A 48 2.68 4.83 13.51
N CYS A 49 3.17 4.65 12.29
CA CYS A 49 4.44 5.21 11.85
C CYS A 49 4.46 5.47 10.34
N ILE A 50 5.30 6.41 9.94
CA ILE A 50 5.60 6.70 8.54
C ILE A 50 7.05 6.28 8.28
N VAL A 51 7.25 5.36 7.35
CA VAL A 51 8.57 4.91 6.94
C VAL A 51 8.92 5.54 5.60
N GLN A 52 9.96 6.37 5.58
CA GLN A 52 10.46 6.96 4.35
C GLN A 52 11.56 6.08 3.75
N CYS A 53 11.27 5.43 2.62
CA CYS A 53 12.26 4.66 1.86
C CYS A 53 13.23 5.62 1.15
N SER A 54 14.40 5.84 1.76
CA SER A 54 15.46 6.66 1.16
C SER A 54 15.89 6.07 -0.18
N GLY A 55 15.49 6.71 -1.28
CA GLY A 55 15.78 6.27 -2.66
C GLY A 55 14.57 5.98 -3.52
N GLU A 56 13.35 5.93 -2.95
CA GLU A 56 12.15 5.83 -3.78
C GLU A 56 11.87 7.17 -4.46
N ARG A 57 12.03 7.20 -5.79
CA ARG A 57 11.79 8.38 -6.63
C ARG A 57 10.59 8.20 -7.57
N ARG A 58 10.01 7.00 -7.61
CA ARG A 58 8.88 6.70 -8.49
C ARG A 58 7.61 7.32 -7.89
N PRO A 59 6.82 8.05 -8.69
CA PRO A 59 5.61 8.72 -8.21
C PRO A 59 4.54 7.72 -7.77
N TYR A 60 3.71 8.10 -6.80
CA TYR A 60 2.62 7.28 -6.24
C TYR A 60 3.06 5.93 -5.63
N GLY A 61 4.33 5.79 -5.26
CA GLY A 61 4.88 4.64 -4.54
C GLY A 61 4.57 4.61 -3.03
N CYS A 62 3.55 5.34 -2.57
CA CYS A 62 3.14 5.35 -1.17
C CYS A 62 2.02 4.33 -0.91
N PHE A 63 2.19 3.55 0.16
CA PHE A 63 1.29 2.47 0.56
C PHE A 63 0.96 2.57 2.05
N LEU A 64 -0.26 2.20 2.41
CA LEU A 64 -0.68 2.00 3.80
C LEU A 64 -0.71 0.50 4.04
N LEU A 65 -0.09 0.06 5.14
CA LEU A 65 -0.04 -1.33 5.55
C LEU A 65 -0.79 -1.48 6.86
N THR A 66 -1.82 -2.32 6.85
CA THR A 66 -2.54 -2.70 8.07
C THR A 66 -1.96 -4.01 8.57
N LYS A 67 -1.44 -4.01 9.80
CA LYS A 67 -0.91 -5.21 10.42
C LYS A 67 -2.06 -6.19 10.70
N GLY A 68 -1.97 -7.41 10.16
CA GLY A 68 -2.86 -8.53 10.49
C GLY A 68 -2.58 -9.14 11.87
N VAL A 69 -3.28 -10.23 12.19
CA VAL A 69 -3.13 -10.93 13.49
C VAL A 69 -2.45 -12.26 13.25
N VAL A 70 -1.25 -12.45 13.80
CA VAL A 70 -0.51 -13.72 13.71
C VAL A 70 -0.70 -14.51 14.99
N GLY A 71 -1.10 -15.77 14.87
CA GLY A 71 -1.32 -16.69 15.98
C GLY A 71 -0.03 -17.29 16.56
N PRO A 72 -0.12 -18.01 17.70
CA PRO A 72 1.04 -18.65 18.33
C PRO A 72 1.76 -19.64 17.41
N ASP A 73 1.02 -20.27 16.50
CA ASP A 73 1.53 -21.25 15.53
C ASP A 73 2.17 -20.60 14.29
N GLY A 74 2.15 -19.26 14.20
CA GLY A 74 2.68 -18.49 13.07
C GLY A 74 1.69 -18.28 11.92
N ASP A 75 0.48 -18.83 12.01
CA ASP A 75 -0.59 -18.67 11.02
C ASP A 75 -1.37 -17.36 11.20
N ASP A 76 -1.95 -16.86 10.10
CA ASP A 76 -2.84 -15.69 10.12
C ASP A 76 -4.19 -16.04 10.73
N LEU A 77 -4.57 -15.31 11.79
CA LEU A 77 -5.82 -15.49 12.53
C LEU A 77 -6.98 -14.66 11.97
N MET A 78 -6.73 -13.77 10.99
CA MET A 78 -7.75 -12.95 10.37
C MET A 78 -7.85 -13.23 8.86
N PRO A 79 -8.61 -14.29 8.46
CA PRO A 79 -8.79 -14.63 7.04
C PRO A 79 -9.65 -13.62 6.26
#